data_AF-A0A917WU32-F1
#
_entry.id   AF-A0A917WU32-F1
#
_cell.length_a   1.000
_cell.length_b   1.000
_cell.length_c   1.000
_cell.angle_alpha   90.00
_cell.angle_beta   90.00
_cell.angle_gamma   90.00
#
_symmetry.space_group_name_H-M   'P 1'
#
loop_
_entity.id
_entity.type
_entity.pdbx_description
1 polymer ?
#
loop_
_entity_poly.entity_id
_entity_poly.type
_entity_poly.pdbx_seq_one_letter_code
_entity_poly.pdbx_strand_id
1 'polypeptide(L)'
;MPTADYEPARGNTAVFSGRWLRYEPVPGFHRYHEGYRATVLGWWNGACEFTLDREAVTALAQTFTAMANYVGGDWRTVDFDGRILTIARPASLGGGVHLAHPTDGRYRIGWGLPWRPIDPRRCDRIFGQP
;
A
#
# COMPACT_ATOMS: atom_id res chain seq x y z
N MET A 1 -7.27 -8.94 22.15
CA MET A 1 -7.97 -7.66 21.89
C MET A 1 -7.56 -7.20 20.49
N PRO A 2 -8.50 -6.91 19.57
CA PRO A 2 -8.12 -6.23 18.34
C PRO A 2 -7.62 -4.85 18.76
N THR A 3 -6.33 -4.59 18.57
CA THR A 3 -5.71 -3.28 18.79
C THR A 3 -6.56 -2.25 18.05
N ALA A 4 -7.05 -1.25 18.79
CA ALA A 4 -7.75 -0.10 18.23
C ALA A 4 -6.98 0.41 17.01
N ASP A 5 -7.71 0.70 15.93
CA ASP A 5 -7.18 1.22 14.68
C ASP A 5 -6.28 2.43 14.98
N TYR A 6 -4.97 2.20 15.03
CA TYR A 6 -3.99 3.26 15.20
C TYR A 6 -3.99 4.06 13.90
N GLU A 7 -4.59 5.23 13.90
CA GLU A 7 -4.51 6.15 12.77
C GLU A 7 -3.29 7.07 12.93
N PRO A 8 -2.18 6.83 12.21
CA PRO A 8 -1.03 7.72 12.27
C PRO A 8 -1.41 9.12 11.80
N ALA A 9 -0.95 10.13 12.53
CA ALA A 9 -1.18 11.53 12.18
C ALA A 9 -0.54 11.90 10.83
N ARG A 10 -1.10 12.89 10.15
CA ARG A 10 -0.52 13.46 8.93
C ARG A 10 0.93 13.91 9.18
N GLY A 11 1.81 13.59 8.24
CA GLY A 11 3.25 13.85 8.34
C GLY A 11 4.04 12.77 9.07
N ASN A 12 3.39 11.85 9.79
CA ASN A 12 4.09 10.76 10.45
C ASN A 12 4.37 9.62 9.47
N THR A 13 5.46 8.91 9.74
CA THR A 13 5.82 7.67 9.05
C THR A 13 5.30 6.46 9.83
N ALA A 14 4.66 5.53 9.13
CA ALA A 14 4.15 4.26 9.67
C ALA A 14 4.28 3.14 8.64
N VAL A 15 4.02 1.90 9.06
CA VAL A 15 3.95 0.75 8.15
C VAL A 15 2.50 0.46 7.81
N PHE A 16 2.22 0.35 6.51
CA PHE A 16 0.89 0.08 5.98
C PHE A 16 0.88 -1.26 5.24
N SER A 17 -0.25 -1.95 5.28
CA SER A 17 -0.48 -3.14 4.45
C SER A 17 -1.92 -3.23 3.98
N GLY A 18 -2.12 -3.97 2.90
CA GLY A 18 -3.43 -4.29 2.36
C GLY A 18 -4.04 -5.51 3.04
N ARG A 19 -5.37 -5.54 3.15
CA ARG A 19 -6.10 -6.70 3.70
C ARG A 19 -5.80 -8.00 2.92
N TRP A 20 -5.49 -7.90 1.63
CA TRP A 20 -5.16 -9.04 0.76
C TRP A 20 -3.83 -9.72 1.11
N LEU A 21 -2.97 -9.06 1.90
CA LEU A 21 -1.70 -9.64 2.38
C LEU A 21 -1.81 -10.26 3.77
N ARG A 22 -2.99 -10.16 4.40
CA ARG A 22 -3.24 -10.67 5.74
C ARG A 22 -3.47 -12.17 5.70
N TYR A 23 -2.79 -12.90 6.57
CA TYR A 23 -3.02 -14.32 6.81
C TYR A 23 -3.05 -14.61 8.32
N GLU A 24 -3.47 -15.82 8.68
CA GLU A 24 -3.66 -16.26 10.06
C GLU A 24 -2.88 -17.55 10.29
N PRO A 25 -1.61 -17.48 10.77
CA PRO A 25 -0.82 -18.67 11.01
C PRO A 25 -1.39 -19.56 12.13
N VAL A 26 -2.05 -18.95 13.11
CA VAL A 26 -2.78 -19.63 14.19
C VAL A 26 -4.07 -18.86 14.51
N PRO A 27 -5.12 -19.55 14.99
CA PRO A 27 -6.40 -18.90 15.29
C PRO A 27 -6.27 -17.67 16.20
N GLY A 28 -6.87 -16.56 15.80
CA GLY A 28 -6.88 -15.28 16.50
C GLY A 28 -5.61 -14.44 16.32
N PHE A 29 -4.59 -14.92 15.59
CA PHE A 29 -3.34 -14.20 15.37
C PHE A 29 -3.14 -13.90 13.89
N HIS A 30 -3.20 -12.62 13.51
CA HIS A 30 -3.02 -12.19 12.14
C HIS A 30 -1.60 -11.66 11.87
N ARG A 31 -1.01 -12.11 10.76
CA ARG A 31 0.24 -11.60 10.19
C ARG A 31 0.00 -11.05 8.78
N TYR A 32 0.97 -10.34 8.26
CA TYR A 32 0.97 -9.78 6.92
C TYR A 32 2.25 -10.20 6.19
N HIS A 33 2.13 -10.70 4.97
CA HIS A 33 3.30 -11.08 4.17
C HIS A 33 4.23 -9.89 3.94
N GLU A 34 3.66 -8.71 3.68
CA GLU A 34 4.43 -7.49 3.43
C GLU A 34 3.80 -6.27 4.09
N GLY A 35 4.65 -5.34 4.51
CA GLY A 35 4.30 -4.00 4.90
C GLY A 35 5.14 -2.97 4.15
N TYR A 36 4.59 -1.78 3.93
CA TYR A 36 5.23 -0.69 3.21
C TYR A 36 5.37 0.50 4.15
N ARG A 37 6.59 0.98 4.35
CA ARG A 37 6.86 2.17 5.15
C ARG A 37 6.45 3.40 4.34
N ALA A 38 5.54 4.19 4.90
CA ALA A 38 4.94 5.33 4.21
C ALA A 38 4.76 6.53 5.14
N THR A 39 4.79 7.73 4.55
CA THR A 39 4.45 8.97 5.26
C THR A 39 3.03 9.39 4.94
N VAL A 40 2.22 9.64 5.98
CA VAL A 40 0.80 9.97 5.85
C VAL A 40 0.62 11.36 5.23
N LEU A 41 -0.10 11.42 4.12
CA LEU A 41 -0.52 12.68 3.50
C LEU A 41 -1.89 13.14 3.99
N GLY A 42 -2.77 12.20 4.33
CA GLY A 42 -4.13 12.50 4.76
C GLY A 42 -5.05 11.31 4.55
N TRP A 43 -6.35 11.59 4.48
CA TRP A 43 -7.39 10.58 4.31
C TRP A 43 -8.31 10.98 3.17
N TRP A 44 -8.68 10.01 2.35
CA TRP A 44 -9.61 10.18 1.25
C TRP A 44 -10.61 9.01 1.26
N ASN A 45 -11.91 9.32 1.31
CA ASN A 45 -13.00 8.33 1.43
C ASN A 45 -12.77 7.24 2.49
N GLY A 46 -12.25 7.63 3.67
CA GLY A 46 -11.99 6.70 4.78
C GLY A 46 -10.78 5.79 4.60
N ALA A 47 -9.97 5.99 3.55
CA ALA A 47 -8.71 5.30 3.32
C ALA A 47 -7.53 6.27 3.45
N CYS A 48 -6.40 5.80 3.97
CA CYS A 48 -5.20 6.62 4.11
C CYS A 48 -4.58 6.89 2.74
N GLU A 49 -4.24 8.15 2.48
CA GLU A 49 -3.32 8.54 1.42
C GLU A 49 -1.94 8.79 2.02
N PHE A 50 -0.91 8.30 1.35
CA PHE A 50 0.46 8.34 1.85
C PHE A 50 1.47 8.36 0.72
N THR A 51 2.72 8.66 1.04
CA THR A 51 3.82 8.56 0.09
C THR A 51 4.73 7.39 0.40
N LEU A 52 5.12 6.65 -0.64
CA LEU A 52 6.14 5.61 -0.61
C LEU A 52 7.40 6.07 -1.33
N ASP A 53 8.56 5.57 -0.94
CA ASP A 53 9.77 5.70 -1.74
C ASP A 53 9.76 4.72 -2.93
N ARG A 54 10.80 4.82 -3.76
CA ARG A 54 10.97 3.95 -4.94
C ARG A 54 11.04 2.47 -4.59
N GLU A 55 11.70 2.10 -3.49
CA GLU A 55 11.84 0.71 -3.08
C GLU A 55 10.47 0.11 -2.74
N ALA A 56 9.71 0.80 -1.89
CA ALA A 56 8.39 0.36 -1.47
C ALA A 56 7.39 0.34 -2.63
N VAL A 57 7.43 1.31 -3.56
CA VAL A 57 6.60 1.27 -4.78
C VAL A 57 6.97 0.09 -5.68
N THR A 58 8.25 -0.23 -5.81
CA THR A 58 8.70 -1.37 -6.63
C THR A 58 8.16 -2.68 -6.06
N ALA A 59 8.33 -2.89 -4.75
CA ALA A 59 7.78 -4.07 -4.08
C ALA A 59 6.25 -4.15 -4.20
N LEU A 60 5.57 -3.02 -4.04
CA LEU A 60 4.12 -2.94 -4.18
C LEU A 60 3.64 -3.37 -5.57
N ALA A 61 4.26 -2.85 -6.63
CA ALA A 61 3.91 -3.20 -8.01
C ALA A 61 4.16 -4.69 -8.31
N GLN A 62 5.26 -5.25 -7.80
CA GLN A 62 5.55 -6.69 -7.90
C GLN A 62 4.46 -7.53 -7.20
N THR A 63 4.01 -7.09 -6.03
CA THR A 63 2.97 -7.78 -5.26
C THR A 63 1.63 -7.74 -5.96
N PHE A 64 1.22 -6.60 -6.54
CA PHE A 64 0.00 -6.56 -7.36
C PHE A 64 0.10 -7.42 -8.61
N THR A 65 1.26 -7.46 -9.27
CA THR A 65 1.52 -8.34 -10.41
C THR A 65 1.37 -9.81 -10.03
N ALA A 66 1.97 -10.23 -8.91
CA ALA A 66 1.86 -11.59 -8.39
C ALA A 66 0.40 -11.96 -8.05
N MET A 67 -0.34 -11.05 -7.40
CA MET A 67 -1.75 -11.24 -7.07
C MET A 67 -2.64 -11.35 -8.30
N ALA A 68 -2.39 -10.54 -9.34
CA ALA A 68 -3.12 -10.61 -10.60
C ALA A 68 -2.97 -11.98 -11.27
N ASN A 69 -1.80 -12.60 -11.13
CA ASN A 69 -1.51 -13.93 -11.70
C ASN A 69 -2.11 -15.06 -10.86
N TYR A 70 -2.17 -14.92 -9.54
CA TYR A 70 -2.58 -16.00 -8.63
C TYR A 70 -4.09 -16.04 -8.35
N VAL A 71 -4.71 -14.89 -8.13
CA VAL A 71 -6.14 -14.81 -7.70
C VAL A 71 -7.07 -14.52 -8.88
N GLY A 72 -6.54 -14.01 -10.00
CA GLY A 72 -7.34 -13.49 -11.10
C GLY A 72 -8.10 -12.21 -10.71
N GLY A 73 -8.21 -11.25 -11.63
CA GLY A 73 -9.00 -10.03 -11.42
C GLY A 73 -8.27 -8.74 -11.77
N ASP A 74 -8.92 -7.62 -11.45
CA ASP A 74 -8.54 -6.24 -11.83
C ASP A 74 -7.35 -5.68 -11.00
N TRP A 75 -6.40 -6.56 -10.62
CA TRP A 75 -5.19 -6.19 -9.87
C TRP A 75 -4.06 -5.69 -10.78
N ARG A 76 -4.21 -5.83 -12.10
CA ARG A 76 -3.34 -5.17 -13.12
C ARG A 76 -3.62 -3.68 -13.24
N THR A 77 -3.97 -3.06 -12.13
CA THR A 77 -4.31 -1.64 -12.02
C THR A 77 -3.13 -0.80 -11.57
N VAL A 78 -1.99 -1.40 -11.28
CA VAL A 78 -0.76 -0.71 -10.88
C VAL A 78 0.44 -1.34 -11.58
N ASP A 79 1.22 -0.53 -12.27
CA ASP A 79 2.49 -0.91 -12.89
C ASP A 79 3.56 0.14 -12.60
N PHE A 80 4.83 -0.28 -12.53
CA PHE A 80 5.95 0.60 -12.24
C PHE A 80 7.17 0.26 -13.09
N ASP A 81 7.57 1.17 -13.97
CA ASP A 81 8.72 1.00 -14.86
C ASP A 81 10.08 1.33 -14.20
N GLY A 82 10.07 1.62 -12.89
CA GLY A 82 11.22 2.10 -12.14
C GLY A 82 11.29 3.63 -12.03
N ARG A 83 10.43 4.38 -12.72
CA ARG A 83 10.39 5.85 -12.69
C ARG A 83 8.97 6.39 -12.61
N ILE A 84 8.05 5.89 -13.41
CA ILE A 84 6.66 6.33 -13.50
C ILE A 84 5.77 5.22 -12.97
N LEU A 85 4.86 5.61 -12.09
CA LEU A 85 3.84 4.73 -11.53
C LEU A 85 2.55 4.90 -12.32
N THR A 86 2.17 3.85 -13.05
CA THR A 86 0.96 3.83 -13.86
C THR A 86 -0.16 3.17 -13.06
N ILE A 87 -1.27 3.88 -12.90
CA ILE A 87 -2.42 3.41 -12.14
C ILE A 87 -3.64 3.41 -13.06
N ALA A 88 -4.13 2.22 -13.42
CA ALA A 88 -5.33 2.06 -14.22
C ALA A 88 -6.59 1.93 -13.34
N ARG A 89 -7.64 2.60 -13.76
CA ARG A 89 -8.99 2.67 -13.17
C ARG A 89 -9.02 2.87 -11.64
N PRO A 90 -8.17 3.73 -11.04
CA PRO A 90 -8.27 4.01 -9.61
C PRO A 90 -9.60 4.71 -9.31
N ALA A 91 -10.43 4.09 -8.49
CA ALA A 91 -11.72 4.66 -8.07
C ALA A 91 -11.54 6.06 -7.46
N SER A 92 -10.40 6.34 -6.83
CA SER A 92 -10.11 7.62 -6.22
C SER A 92 -9.69 8.75 -7.14
N LEU A 93 -9.31 8.43 -8.38
CA LEU A 93 -8.90 9.46 -9.35
C LEU A 93 -9.93 9.62 -10.46
N GLY A 94 -11.13 9.06 -10.29
CA GLY A 94 -12.23 9.18 -11.26
C GLY A 94 -12.20 8.14 -12.39
N GLY A 95 -11.39 7.08 -12.28
CA GLY A 95 -11.24 6.05 -13.32
C GLY A 95 -10.04 6.30 -14.24
N GLY A 96 -10.10 5.85 -15.50
CA GLY A 96 -9.07 6.16 -16.51
C GLY A 96 -7.69 5.53 -16.28
N VAL A 97 -6.62 6.13 -16.82
CA VAL A 97 -5.22 5.74 -16.56
C VAL A 97 -4.49 6.97 -16.05
N HIS A 98 -3.84 6.85 -14.89
CA HIS A 98 -3.12 7.93 -14.24
C HIS A 98 -1.63 7.62 -14.19
N LEU A 99 -0.82 8.61 -14.55
CA LEU A 99 0.63 8.54 -14.47
C LEU A 99 1.10 9.40 -13.29
N ALA A 100 1.60 8.74 -12.24
CA ALA A 100 2.15 9.40 -11.08
C ALA A 100 3.67 9.52 -11.21
N HIS A 101 4.13 10.77 -11.21
CA HIS A 101 5.54 11.12 -11.13
C HIS A 101 5.95 11.27 -9.66
N PRO A 102 7.20 10.92 -9.29
CA PRO A 102 7.66 11.14 -7.93
C PRO A 102 7.76 12.64 -7.64
N THR A 103 7.38 13.04 -6.43
CA THR A 103 7.70 14.35 -5.85
C THR A 103 8.70 14.10 -4.73
N ASP A 104 9.87 14.75 -4.80
CA ASP A 104 10.99 14.54 -3.86
C ASP A 104 11.38 13.05 -3.70
N GLY A 105 11.37 12.32 -4.81
CA GLY A 105 11.72 10.88 -4.84
C GLY A 105 10.64 9.95 -4.27
N ARG A 106 9.45 10.48 -3.94
CA ARG A 106 8.35 9.72 -3.35
C ARG A 106 7.08 9.75 -4.20
N TYR A 107 6.32 8.67 -4.15
CA TYR A 107 5.11 8.45 -4.94
C TYR A 107 3.90 8.48 -4.03
N ARG A 108 2.87 9.23 -4.42
CA ARG A 108 1.58 9.25 -3.72
C ARG A 108 0.77 7.99 -4.03
N ILE A 109 0.33 7.33 -2.97
CA ILE A 109 -0.47 6.10 -2.95
C ILE A 109 -1.73 6.36 -2.12
N GLY A 110 -2.69 5.45 -2.25
CA GLY A 110 -3.93 5.39 -1.49
C GLY A 110 -4.99 4.77 -2.38
N TRP A 111 -5.25 5.45 -3.51
CA TRP A 111 -6.05 4.97 -4.64
C TRP A 111 -7.45 4.44 -4.31
N GLY A 112 -7.98 4.76 -3.12
CA GLY A 112 -9.22 4.20 -2.61
C GLY A 112 -9.13 2.72 -2.20
N LEU A 113 -7.92 2.16 -2.13
CA LEU A 113 -7.70 0.81 -1.62
C LEU A 113 -7.72 0.82 -0.09
N PRO A 114 -8.21 -0.26 0.56
CA PRO A 114 -8.37 -0.34 2.00
C PRO A 114 -7.04 -0.60 2.73
N TRP A 115 -6.07 0.32 2.55
CA TRP A 115 -4.81 0.33 3.27
C TRP A 115 -5.04 0.50 4.76
N ARG A 116 -4.32 -0.27 5.57
CA ARG A 116 -4.38 -0.14 7.02
C ARG A 116 -2.99 0.05 7.62
N PRO A 117 -2.84 0.98 8.56
CA PRO A 117 -1.67 1.04 9.41
C PRO A 117 -1.61 -0.24 10.27
N ILE A 118 -0.42 -0.83 10.38
CA ILE A 118 -0.20 -2.08 11.11
C ILE A 118 1.06 -2.00 11.96
N ASP A 119 1.11 -2.84 13.00
CA ASP A 119 2.32 -3.04 13.79
C ASP A 119 3.40 -3.69 12.88
N PRO A 120 4.58 -3.05 12.71
CA PRO A 120 5.70 -3.59 11.94
C PRO A 120 6.08 -5.03 12.33
N ARG A 121 5.90 -5.41 13.60
CA ARG A 121 6.24 -6.76 14.10
C ARG A 121 5.31 -7.86 13.57
N ARG A 122 4.18 -7.47 12.96
CA ARG A 122 3.24 -8.40 12.32
C ARG A 122 3.54 -8.63 10.84
N CYS A 123 4.53 -7.95 10.28
CA CYS A 123 4.98 -8.14 8.91
C CYS A 123 6.10 -9.19 8.84
N ASP A 124 6.07 -10.04 7.83
CA ASP A 124 7.20 -10.91 7.52
C ASP A 124 8.33 -10.12 6.83
N ARG A 125 7.96 -9.13 6.01
CA ARG A 125 8.87 -8.23 5.30
C ARG A 125 8.34 -6.80 5.34
N ILE A 126 9.26 -5.84 5.46
CA ILE A 126 8.94 -4.41 5.38
C ILE A 126 9.81 -3.80 4.28
N PHE A 127 9.18 -3.04 3.39
CA PHE A 127 9.86 -2.31 2.33
C PHE A 127 9.83 -0.80 2.58
N GLY A 128 10.86 -0.11 2.12
CA GLY A 128 10.98 1.34 2.20
C GLY A 128 11.89 1.82 3.33
N GLN A 129 12.62 2.87 3.02
CA GLN A 129 13.62 3.48 3.90
C GLN A 129 12.96 4.27 5.04
N PRO A 130 13.61 4.34 6.22
CA PRO A 130 13.19 5.19 7.34
C PRO A 130 12.95 6.65 6.95
#